data_AF-K0B7X7-F1
#
_entry.id   AF-K0B7X7-F1
#
_cell.length_a   1.000
_cell.length_b   1.000
_cell.length_c   1.000
_cell.angle_alpha   90.00
_cell.angle_beta   90.00
_cell.angle_gamma   90.00
#
_symmetry.space_group_name_H-M   'P 1'
#
loop_
_entity.id
_entity.type
_entity.pdbx_description
1 polymer ?
#
loop_
_entity_poly.entity_id
_entity_poly.type
_entity_poly.pdbx_seq_one_letter_code
_entity_poly.pdbx_strand_id
1 'polypeptide(L)'
;MSIRKPVIRKPRIPKIKKPLISKRKRIVKAKPTLSTGRITAKTPKKPHHGTKTTRTLGTCYLEKNCRGVLSRKVTKTQCRREGGKSWRKIGGSCEKL
;
A
#
# COMPACT_ATOMS: atom_id res chain seq x y z
N MET A 1 -35.86 44.08 6.37
CA MET A 1 -34.46 43.95 6.88
C MET A 1 -34.35 42.65 7.65
N SER A 2 -33.30 41.84 7.46
CA SER A 2 -33.15 40.55 8.16
C SER A 2 -31.98 40.58 9.15
N ILE A 3 -32.30 40.43 10.43
CA ILE A 3 -31.35 40.42 11.56
C ILE A 3 -30.71 39.03 11.64
N ARG A 4 -29.38 38.96 11.52
CA ARG A 4 -28.65 37.70 11.61
C ARG A 4 -28.49 37.26 13.07
N LYS A 5 -28.87 36.01 13.37
CA LYS A 5 -28.75 35.39 14.70
C LYS A 5 -27.27 35.09 15.04
N PRO A 6 -26.83 35.26 16.31
CA PRO A 6 -25.46 34.98 16.71
C PRO A 6 -25.18 33.48 16.78
N VAL A 7 -23.98 33.07 16.33
CA VAL A 7 -23.58 31.66 16.27
C VAL A 7 -22.82 31.27 17.54
N ILE A 8 -23.45 30.48 18.40
CA ILE A 8 -22.84 29.94 19.63
C ILE A 8 -21.88 28.80 19.25
N ARG A 9 -20.61 28.92 19.65
CA ARG A 9 -19.57 27.93 19.34
C ARG A 9 -19.52 26.84 20.41
N LYS A 10 -19.51 25.58 19.97
CA LYS A 10 -19.40 24.42 20.86
C LYS A 10 -18.04 24.38 21.57
N PRO A 11 -17.98 23.90 22.83
CA PRO A 11 -16.74 23.76 23.57
C PRO A 11 -15.81 22.71 22.91
N ARG A 12 -14.50 22.94 23.00
CA ARG A 12 -13.49 22.05 22.41
C ARG A 12 -13.15 20.92 23.38
N ILE A 13 -13.40 19.68 22.96
CA ILE A 13 -13.03 18.47 23.70
C ILE A 13 -11.50 18.29 23.66
N PRO A 14 -10.82 18.02 24.79
CA PRO A 14 -9.39 17.79 24.82
C PRO A 14 -9.03 16.50 24.08
N LYS A 15 -7.95 16.54 23.29
CA LYS A 15 -7.49 15.39 22.51
C LYS A 15 -6.77 14.38 23.40
N ILE A 16 -7.42 13.25 23.67
CA ILE A 16 -6.78 12.09 24.30
C ILE A 16 -5.75 11.51 23.32
N LYS A 17 -4.47 11.48 23.72
CA LYS A 17 -3.39 10.94 22.89
C LYS A 17 -3.41 9.41 22.96
N LYS A 18 -3.47 8.77 21.80
CA LYS A 18 -3.38 7.31 21.70
C LYS A 18 -2.02 6.83 22.23
N PRO A 19 -1.95 5.67 22.91
CA PRO A 19 -0.68 5.13 23.36
C PRO A 19 0.25 4.85 22.18
N LEU A 20 1.54 5.07 22.43
CA LEU A 20 2.62 4.83 21.48
C LEU A 20 2.56 3.39 20.97
N ILE A 21 2.86 3.22 19.67
CA ILE A 21 2.73 1.95 18.94
C ILE A 21 3.52 0.82 19.61
N SER A 22 4.65 1.14 20.26
CA SER A 22 5.46 0.18 21.02
C SER A 22 4.73 -0.42 22.22
N LYS A 23 3.80 0.31 22.84
CA LYS A 23 3.02 -0.16 23.99
C LYS A 23 1.77 -0.97 23.59
N ARG A 24 1.52 -1.16 22.29
CA ARG A 24 0.40 -1.97 21.81
C ARG A 24 0.82 -3.43 21.77
N LYS A 25 0.21 -4.29 22.60
CA LYS A 25 0.41 -5.75 22.53
C LYS A 25 -0.05 -6.24 21.15
N ARG A 26 0.84 -6.93 20.43
CA ARG A 26 0.55 -7.53 19.12
C ARG A 26 -0.19 -8.85 19.34
N ILE A 27 -1.50 -8.87 19.10
CA ILE A 27 -2.28 -10.11 19.10
C ILE A 27 -1.97 -10.82 17.78
N VAL A 28 -0.94 -11.67 17.79
CA VAL A 28 -0.67 -12.57 16.67
C VAL A 28 -1.63 -13.74 16.83
N LYS A 29 -2.65 -13.83 15.96
CA LYS A 29 -3.55 -14.99 15.92
C LYS A 29 -2.71 -16.24 15.59
N ALA A 30 -2.36 -17.01 16.61
CA ALA A 30 -1.73 -18.32 16.44
C ALA A 30 -2.72 -19.24 15.72
N LYS A 31 -2.27 -19.96 14.69
CA LYS A 31 -3.07 -21.02 14.07
C LYS A 31 -3.20 -22.18 15.07
N PRO A 32 -4.38 -22.80 15.24
CA PRO A 32 -4.51 -23.97 16.09
C PRO A 32 -3.66 -25.09 15.48
N THR A 33 -2.70 -25.59 16.24
CA THR A 33 -1.85 -26.72 15.85
C THR A 33 -2.53 -27.97 16.38
N LEU A 34 -3.04 -28.82 15.49
CA LEU A 34 -3.54 -30.15 15.83
C LEU A 34 -2.34 -30.95 16.38
N SER A 35 -2.43 -31.37 17.65
CA SER A 35 -1.40 -32.17 18.28
C SER A 35 -1.47 -33.61 17.79
N THR A 36 -0.44 -34.07 17.10
CA THR A 36 -0.07 -35.49 17.07
C THR A 36 1.43 -35.58 17.27
N GLY A 37 1.82 -36.39 18.26
CA GLY A 37 3.17 -36.41 18.83
C GLY A 37 4.26 -36.85 17.86
N ARG A 38 5.31 -36.04 17.77
CA ARG A 38 6.73 -36.42 17.81
C ARG A 38 7.54 -35.12 17.87
N ILE A 39 8.36 -34.97 18.90
CA ILE A 39 9.24 -33.81 19.05
C ILE A 39 10.31 -33.91 17.96
N THR A 40 10.07 -33.26 16.83
CA THR A 40 11.10 -33.05 15.82
C THR A 40 11.96 -31.88 16.27
N ALA A 41 13.26 -32.13 16.44
CA ALA A 41 14.24 -31.11 16.79
C ALA A 41 14.11 -29.92 15.82
N LYS A 42 13.94 -28.71 16.37
CA LYS A 42 13.80 -27.49 15.58
C LYS A 42 15.12 -27.20 14.90
N THR A 43 15.23 -27.49 13.61
CA THR A 43 16.31 -26.95 12.78
C THR A 43 16.17 -25.43 12.73
N PRO A 44 17.26 -24.66 12.93
CA PRO A 44 17.20 -23.22 12.85
C PRO A 44 16.85 -22.82 11.41
N LYS A 45 15.66 -22.24 11.23
CA LYS A 45 15.26 -21.65 9.95
C LYS A 45 16.26 -20.55 9.61
N LYS A 46 17.02 -20.74 8.53
CA LYS A 46 17.89 -19.69 7.97
C LYS A 46 17.08 -18.40 7.81
N PRO A 47 17.61 -17.23 8.19
CA PRO A 47 16.88 -15.98 8.01
C PRO A 47 16.62 -15.80 6.52
N HIS A 48 15.34 -15.82 6.15
CA HIS A 48 14.92 -15.52 4.80
C HIS A 48 15.24 -14.04 4.58
N HIS A 49 16.33 -13.74 3.87
CA HIS A 49 16.59 -12.41 3.35
C HIS A 49 15.43 -12.08 2.42
N GLY A 50 14.44 -11.35 2.94
CA GLY A 50 13.35 -10.83 2.14
C GLY A 50 13.93 -9.79 1.19
N THR A 51 14.14 -10.18 -0.06
CA THR A 51 14.54 -9.26 -1.12
C THR A 51 13.44 -8.22 -1.24
N LYS A 52 13.70 -6.99 -0.79
CA LYS A 52 12.77 -5.87 -0.95
C LYS A 52 12.60 -5.62 -2.45
N THR A 53 11.55 -6.18 -3.04
CA THR A 53 11.22 -5.96 -4.45
C THR A 53 10.74 -4.52 -4.58
N THR A 54 11.64 -3.62 -4.95
CA THR A 54 11.30 -2.22 -5.24
C THR A 54 10.44 -2.22 -6.50
N ARG A 55 9.13 -2.03 -6.33
CA ARG A 55 8.19 -2.00 -7.47
C ARG A 55 8.51 -0.77 -8.32
N THR A 56 8.88 -0.98 -9.57
CA THR A 56 9.10 0.08 -10.53
C THR A 56 7.76 0.69 -10.95
N LEU A 57 7.57 1.96 -10.60
CA LEU A 57 6.39 2.73 -10.96
C LEU A 57 6.69 3.60 -12.19
N GLY A 58 5.69 3.77 -13.04
CA GLY A 58 5.78 4.52 -14.27
C GLY A 58 4.43 5.11 -14.69
N THR A 59 4.37 5.61 -15.90
CA THR A 59 3.17 6.17 -16.52
C THR A 59 2.66 5.20 -17.58
N CYS A 60 1.35 4.98 -17.58
CA CYS A 60 0.64 4.17 -18.55
C CYS A 60 0.00 5.05 -19.63
N TYR A 61 -0.01 4.55 -20.85
CA TYR A 61 -0.49 5.27 -22.03
C TYR A 61 -1.43 4.39 -22.86
N LEU A 62 -2.43 5.02 -23.47
CA LEU A 62 -3.46 4.36 -24.24
C LEU A 62 -2.98 3.95 -25.64
N GLU A 63 -2.06 4.71 -26.24
CA GLU A 63 -1.54 4.45 -27.59
C GLU A 63 -0.14 3.82 -27.59
N LYS A 64 0.29 3.34 -28.76
CA LYS A 64 1.68 2.95 -29.02
C LYS A 64 2.51 4.26 -29.11
N ASN A 65 3.72 4.29 -28.51
CA ASN A 65 4.62 5.46 -28.43
C ASN A 65 4.35 6.47 -27.29
N CYS A 66 3.78 6.04 -26.17
CA CYS A 66 3.59 6.87 -24.98
C CYS A 66 2.79 8.16 -25.25
N ARG A 67 1.72 8.03 -26.04
CA ARG A 67 0.73 9.07 -26.32
C ARG A 67 -0.59 8.75 -25.62
N GLY A 68 -1.28 9.80 -25.18
CA GLY A 68 -2.52 9.68 -24.41
C GLY A 68 -2.29 9.07 -23.02
N VAL A 69 -1.95 9.90 -22.03
CA VAL A 69 -1.72 9.44 -20.65
C VAL A 69 -3.01 8.84 -20.09
N LEU A 70 -2.97 7.57 -19.72
CA LEU A 70 -4.09 6.87 -19.10
C LEU A 70 -4.03 7.01 -17.58
N SER A 71 -2.89 6.64 -16.99
CA SER A 71 -2.71 6.61 -15.54
C SER A 71 -1.25 6.84 -15.16
N ARG A 72 -1.00 7.51 -14.04
CA ARG A 72 0.34 7.84 -13.54
C ARG A 72 0.66 7.01 -12.29
N LYS A 73 1.96 6.72 -12.08
CA LYS A 73 2.48 5.95 -10.94
C LYS A 73 1.91 4.52 -10.84
N VAL A 74 1.77 3.86 -11.98
CA VAL A 74 1.30 2.48 -12.09
C VAL A 74 2.43 1.54 -12.50
N THR A 75 2.34 0.27 -12.11
CA THR A 75 3.28 -0.76 -12.57
C THR A 75 2.96 -1.16 -14.01
N LYS A 76 3.95 -1.73 -14.71
CA LYS A 76 3.78 -2.29 -16.07
C LYS A 76 2.61 -3.28 -16.14
N THR A 77 2.44 -4.11 -15.10
CA THR A 77 1.34 -5.08 -14.98
C THR A 77 -0.03 -4.45 -14.78
N GLN A 78 -0.13 -3.34 -14.05
CA GLN A 78 -1.38 -2.61 -13.89
C GLN A 78 -1.80 -1.95 -15.20
N CYS A 79 -0.83 -1.33 -15.90
CA CYS A 79 -1.10 -0.70 -17.20
C CYS A 79 -1.68 -1.69 -18.23
N ARG A 80 -1.16 -2.92 -18.27
CA ARG A 80 -1.70 -3.98 -19.16
C ARG A 80 -3.13 -4.39 -18.80
N ARG A 81 -3.51 -4.34 -17.52
CA ARG A 81 -4.88 -4.64 -17.06
C ARG A 81 -5.86 -3.51 -17.36
N GLU A 82 -5.39 -2.27 -17.37
CA GLU A 82 -6.18 -1.08 -17.71
C GLU A 82 -6.34 -0.88 -19.23
N GLY A 83 -5.77 -1.76 -20.06
CA GLY A 83 -5.85 -1.69 -21.52
C GLY A 83 -4.84 -0.72 -22.17
N GLY A 84 -3.81 -0.30 -21.44
CA GLY A 84 -2.74 0.54 -21.98
C GLY A 84 -1.84 -0.19 -22.97
N LYS A 85 -1.47 0.48 -24.07
CA LYS A 85 -0.62 -0.06 -25.16
C LYS A 85 0.86 0.27 -25.00
N SER A 86 1.21 1.22 -24.13
CA SER A 86 2.60 1.52 -23.80
C SER A 86 2.77 2.02 -22.37
N TRP A 87 3.97 1.85 -21.82
CA TRP A 87 4.31 2.23 -20.45
C TRP A 87 5.72 2.80 -20.38
N ARG A 88 5.88 3.84 -19.57
CA ARG A 88 7.16 4.56 -19.41
C ARG A 88 7.54 4.59 -17.94
N LYS A 89 8.72 4.07 -17.61
CA LYS A 89 9.30 4.29 -16.28
C LYS A 89 9.55 5.78 -16.05
N ILE A 90 9.45 6.27 -14.82
CA ILE A 90 9.81 7.65 -14.49
C ILE A 90 11.27 7.90 -14.90
N GLY A 91 11.48 8.85 -15.82
CA GLY A 91 12.80 9.16 -16.41
C GLY A 91 13.34 8.14 -17.42
N GLY A 92 12.59 7.10 -17.75
CA GLY A 92 13.01 6.06 -18.69
C GLY A 92 12.50 6.25 -20.12
N SER A 93 12.84 5.30 -20.98
CA SER A 93 12.32 5.18 -22.35
C SER A 93 10.88 4.65 -22.34
N CYS A 94 10.16 4.92 -23.44
CA CYS A 94 8.83 4.38 -23.66
C CYS A 94 8.93 2.91 -24.06
N GLU A 95 8.29 2.02 -23.31
CA GLU A 95 8.22 0.60 -23.63
C GLU A 95 6.83 0.27 -24.20
N LYS A 96 6.81 -0.48 -25.30
CA LYS A 96 5.57 -1.07 -25.81
C LYS A 96 5.14 -2.22 -24.88
N LEU A 97 3.84 -2.27 -24.61
CA LEU A 97 3.20 -3.25 -23.73
C LEU A 97 2.41 -4.29 -24.51
#